data_AF-A0A8B6EFX2-F1
#
_entry.id   AF-A0A8B6EFX2-F1
#
_cell.length_a   1.000
_cell.length_b   1.000
_cell.length_c   1.000
_cell.angle_alpha   90.00
_cell.angle_beta   90.00
_cell.angle_gamma   90.00
#
_symmetry.space_group_name_H-M   'P 1'
#
loop_
_entity.id
_entity.type
_entity.pdbx_description
1 polymer ?
#
loop_
_entity_poly.entity_id
_entity_poly.type
_entity_poly.pdbx_seq_one_letter_code
_entity_poly.pdbx_strand_id
1 'polypeptide(L)'
;MDTSLPNPKKSSITPETKFEPSGYSYIVLCTNDDYSKPPVVYRGDRAIEHFFEGMAIEEEYINDILGEPEPLIIIDEAEQAFQLTTNCEVCQTLFDENVIKVRDHAHHGITRDPRKKDYTNYRLALCQRCNLSLKEPSYIPVLFHNSKNFDTHLLLQKADCFKDKPISCIPNNMEKYVSLTIGNLRFLDTCQFLNSSLDTLVNKISQEGSTHVRQFKKAFPSEDIAKFLLRKNEYCYDYVDCEERFQERQLPSKEAFHNRLTDDPFRIRIIITLLKF
;
A
#
# COMPACT_ATOMS: atom_id res chain seq x y z
N MET A 1 50.57 -12.75 24.88
CA MET A 1 49.93 -11.44 24.94
C MET A 1 50.40 -10.69 23.72
N ASP A 2 49.53 -10.52 22.73
CA ASP A 2 49.69 -9.49 21.69
C ASP A 2 48.29 -9.17 21.18
N THR A 3 47.74 -8.11 21.77
CA THR A 3 46.48 -7.50 21.38
C THR A 3 46.70 -6.65 20.14
N SER A 4 46.31 -7.14 18.97
CA SER A 4 46.24 -6.32 17.76
C SER A 4 45.02 -5.41 17.81
N LEU A 5 45.26 -4.09 17.90
CA LEU A 5 44.23 -3.06 17.84
C LEU A 5 43.60 -2.98 16.42
N PRO A 6 42.28 -2.70 16.31
CA PRO A 6 41.58 -2.60 15.03
C PRO A 6 41.99 -1.34 14.24
N ASN A 7 42.13 -1.49 12.91
CA ASN A 7 42.55 -0.44 11.98
C ASN A 7 41.36 0.46 11.58
N PRO A 8 41.40 1.78 11.87
CA PRO A 8 40.28 2.71 11.64
C PRO A 8 39.99 3.03 10.16
N LYS A 9 40.75 2.49 9.20
CA LYS A 9 40.57 2.72 7.75
C LYS A 9 39.82 1.60 7.02
N LYS A 10 39.39 0.55 7.70
CA LYS A 10 38.56 -0.51 7.13
C LYS A 10 37.26 -0.59 7.91
N SER A 11 36.22 0.08 7.41
CA SER A 11 34.85 -0.31 7.76
C SER A 11 34.57 -1.62 7.03
N SER A 12 34.75 -2.74 7.71
CA SER A 12 34.24 -4.03 7.24
C SER A 12 32.98 -4.32 8.03
N ILE A 13 31.84 -3.95 7.46
CA ILE A 13 30.57 -4.55 7.87
C ILE A 13 30.59 -5.95 7.29
N THR A 14 30.88 -6.96 8.11
CA THR A 14 30.55 -8.35 7.76
C THR A 14 29.03 -8.46 7.74
N PRO A 15 28.39 -8.79 6.61
CA PRO A 15 26.97 -9.07 6.60
C PRO A 15 26.77 -10.38 7.39
N GLU A 16 26.28 -10.31 8.62
CA GLU A 16 26.09 -11.51 9.46
C GLU A 16 24.89 -12.36 9.00
N THR A 17 24.03 -11.84 8.12
CA THR A 17 22.82 -12.53 7.65
C THR A 17 22.48 -12.15 6.21
N LYS A 18 22.35 -13.15 5.33
CA LYS A 18 21.78 -13.00 3.99
C LYS A 18 20.26 -13.18 4.12
N PHE A 19 19.49 -12.14 3.86
CA PHE A 19 18.04 -12.21 3.86
C PHE A 19 17.53 -12.53 2.46
N GLU A 20 16.75 -13.60 2.32
CA GLU A 20 16.04 -13.93 1.08
C GLU A 20 14.53 -13.91 1.37
N PRO A 21 13.75 -13.09 0.65
CA PRO A 21 12.30 -13.05 0.79
C PRO A 21 11.67 -14.40 0.45
N SER A 22 10.90 -14.96 1.38
CA SER A 22 10.23 -16.25 1.25
C SER A 22 8.78 -16.15 0.76
N GLY A 23 8.26 -14.94 0.59
CA GLY A 23 6.87 -14.70 0.20
C GLY A 23 6.49 -13.23 0.15
N TYR A 24 5.27 -12.97 -0.30
CA TYR A 24 4.67 -11.64 -0.28
C TYR A 24 3.14 -11.73 -0.26
N SER A 25 2.49 -10.62 0.05
CA SER A 25 1.06 -10.43 -0.22
C SER A 25 0.75 -9.01 -0.63
N TYR A 26 -0.19 -8.85 -1.56
CA TYR A 26 -0.73 -7.54 -1.94
C TYR A 26 -2.24 -7.65 -2.22
N ILE A 27 -2.90 -6.49 -2.29
CA ILE A 27 -4.30 -6.38 -2.70
C ILE A 27 -4.43 -5.16 -3.63
N VAL A 28 -5.19 -5.31 -4.71
CA VAL A 28 -5.53 -4.18 -5.60
C VAL A 28 -6.85 -3.58 -5.13
N LEU A 29 -6.83 -2.28 -4.83
CA LEU A 29 -7.97 -1.55 -4.29
C LEU A 29 -8.40 -0.43 -5.24
N CYS A 30 -9.71 -0.32 -5.45
CA CYS A 30 -10.35 0.77 -6.18
C CYS A 30 -11.54 1.31 -5.35
N THR A 31 -11.94 2.55 -5.61
CA THR A 31 -13.16 3.15 -5.04
C THR A 31 -14.42 2.42 -5.50
N ASN A 32 -14.44 1.92 -6.74
CA ASN A 32 -15.42 0.92 -7.16
C ASN A 32 -14.91 -0.47 -6.81
N ASP A 33 -15.72 -1.20 -6.05
CA ASP A 33 -15.41 -2.55 -5.65
C ASP A 33 -15.30 -3.53 -6.83
N ASP A 34 -15.98 -3.25 -7.94
CA ASP A 34 -15.96 -4.09 -9.14
C ASP A 34 -14.55 -4.19 -9.76
N TYR A 35 -13.70 -3.18 -9.53
CA TYR A 35 -12.32 -3.14 -10.01
C TYR A 35 -11.30 -3.57 -8.95
N SER A 36 -11.73 -3.79 -7.70
CA SER A 36 -10.86 -4.31 -6.64
C SER A 36 -10.67 -5.82 -6.80
N LYS A 37 -9.48 -6.33 -6.49
CA LYS A 37 -9.17 -7.76 -6.59
C LYS A 37 -9.05 -8.41 -5.20
N PRO A 38 -9.30 -9.72 -5.07
CA PRO A 38 -8.97 -10.44 -3.85
C PRO A 38 -7.46 -10.37 -3.54
N PRO A 39 -7.05 -10.55 -2.27
CA PRO A 39 -5.63 -10.59 -1.91
C PRO A 39 -4.87 -11.67 -2.69
N VAL A 40 -3.69 -11.32 -3.18
CA VAL A 40 -2.71 -12.26 -3.72
C VAL A 40 -1.72 -12.59 -2.61
N VAL A 41 -1.42 -13.88 -2.45
CA VAL A 41 -0.44 -14.40 -1.49
C VAL A 41 0.46 -15.37 -2.23
N TYR A 42 1.76 -15.18 -2.10
CA TYR A 42 2.77 -16.07 -2.64
C TYR A 42 3.75 -16.47 -1.54
N ARG A 43 4.18 -17.74 -1.58
CA ARG A 43 5.24 -18.29 -0.75
C ARG A 43 6.06 -19.25 -1.59
N GLY A 44 7.37 -19.12 -1.51
CA GLY A 44 8.33 -19.96 -2.22
C GLY A 44 9.52 -19.16 -2.72
N ASP A 45 10.38 -19.85 -3.46
CA ASP A 45 11.57 -19.26 -4.06
C ASP A 45 11.27 -18.09 -4.99
N ARG A 46 12.26 -17.21 -5.18
CA ARG A 46 12.19 -16.09 -6.13
C ARG A 46 10.98 -15.17 -5.88
N ALA A 47 10.64 -14.95 -4.61
CA ALA A 47 9.44 -14.21 -4.23
C ALA A 47 9.42 -12.77 -4.79
N ILE A 48 10.58 -12.11 -4.90
CA ILE A 48 10.66 -10.75 -5.46
C ILE A 48 10.43 -10.76 -6.98
N GLU A 49 10.97 -11.74 -7.69
CA GLU A 49 10.72 -11.92 -9.12
C GLU A 49 9.23 -12.17 -9.39
N HIS A 50 8.62 -13.10 -8.66
CA HIS A 50 7.19 -13.41 -8.79
C HIS A 50 6.32 -12.22 -8.37
N PHE A 51 6.74 -11.44 -7.36
CA PHE A 51 6.08 -10.19 -6.99
C PHE A 51 6.07 -9.20 -8.16
N PHE A 52 7.19 -9.02 -8.82
CA PHE A 52 7.30 -8.12 -9.96
C PHE A 52 6.53 -8.60 -11.20
N GLU A 53 6.51 -9.91 -11.47
CA GLU A 53 5.64 -10.50 -12.50
C GLU A 53 4.16 -10.20 -12.21
N GLY A 54 3.72 -10.37 -10.96
CA GLY A 54 2.38 -9.99 -10.51
C GLY A 54 2.10 -8.50 -10.71
N MET A 55 3.01 -7.63 -10.28
CA MET A 55 2.89 -6.17 -10.48
C MET A 55 2.77 -5.78 -11.95
N ALA A 56 3.46 -6.47 -12.86
CA ALA A 56 3.34 -6.21 -14.30
C ALA A 56 1.92 -6.51 -14.82
N ILE A 57 1.33 -7.61 -14.37
CA ILE A 57 -0.06 -8.00 -14.70
C ILE A 57 -1.05 -6.98 -14.12
N GLU A 58 -0.83 -6.54 -12.88
CA GLU A 58 -1.71 -5.53 -12.27
C GLU A 58 -1.60 -4.17 -12.97
N GLU A 59 -0.40 -3.78 -13.39
CA GLU A 59 -0.19 -2.54 -14.15
C GLU A 59 -0.96 -2.53 -15.47
N GLU A 60 -0.89 -3.62 -16.24
CA GLU A 60 -1.64 -3.76 -17.50
C GLU A 60 -3.15 -3.65 -17.25
N TYR A 61 -3.68 -4.45 -16.32
CA TYR A 61 -5.09 -4.41 -15.95
C TYR A 61 -5.57 -3.03 -15.49
N ILE A 62 -4.79 -2.33 -14.65
CA ILE A 62 -5.17 -1.00 -14.16
C ILE A 62 -5.09 0.03 -15.29
N ASN A 63 -4.08 -0.04 -16.16
CA ASN A 63 -3.95 0.87 -17.30
C ASN A 63 -5.11 0.71 -18.29
N ASP A 64 -5.59 -0.51 -18.53
CA ASP A 64 -6.76 -0.74 -19.38
C ASP A 64 -8.00 -0.02 -18.83
N ILE A 65 -8.20 -0.05 -17.50
CA ILE A 65 -9.31 0.65 -16.83
C ILE A 65 -9.12 2.17 -16.88
N LEU A 66 -7.90 2.66 -16.63
CA LEU A 66 -7.60 4.09 -16.60
C LEU A 66 -7.55 4.71 -18.01
N GLY A 67 -7.33 3.90 -19.05
CA GLY A 67 -7.29 4.31 -20.45
C GLY A 67 -8.65 4.75 -21.02
N GLU A 68 -9.74 4.38 -20.35
CA GLU A 68 -11.12 4.69 -20.77
C GLU A 68 -11.83 5.56 -19.72
N PRO A 69 -11.53 6.88 -19.66
CA PRO A 69 -12.19 7.78 -18.71
C PRO A 69 -13.68 7.96 -19.05
N GLU A 70 -14.51 7.86 -18.02
CA GLU A 70 -15.95 8.08 -18.10
C GLU A 70 -16.24 9.57 -18.40
N PRO A 71 -17.14 9.88 -19.36
CA PRO A 71 -17.54 11.26 -19.61
C PRO A 71 -18.34 11.83 -18.44
N LEU A 72 -18.42 13.16 -18.35
CA LEU A 72 -19.32 13.81 -17.40
C LEU A 72 -20.78 13.40 -17.67
N ILE A 73 -21.39 12.81 -16.66
CA ILE A 73 -22.82 12.50 -16.56
C ILE A 73 -23.34 13.33 -15.40
N ILE A 74 -24.16 14.33 -15.72
CA ILE A 74 -24.77 15.22 -14.74
C ILE A 74 -26.29 15.22 -14.93
N ILE A 75 -27.01 15.01 -13.83
CA ILE A 75 -28.49 15.08 -13.80
C ILE A 75 -28.95 16.53 -13.61
N ASP A 76 -30.20 16.80 -13.95
CA ASP A 76 -30.77 18.16 -13.94
C ASP A 76 -30.65 18.84 -12.57
N GLU A 77 -30.91 18.11 -11.48
CA GLU A 77 -30.79 18.65 -10.11
C GLU A 77 -29.35 19.05 -9.77
N ALA A 78 -28.37 18.25 -10.21
CA ALA A 78 -26.95 18.52 -9.98
C ALA A 78 -26.44 19.69 -10.84
N GLU A 79 -26.93 19.81 -12.08
CA GLU A 79 -26.64 20.96 -12.93
C GLU A 79 -27.23 22.25 -12.35
N GLN A 80 -28.46 22.22 -11.83
CA GLN A 80 -29.04 23.37 -11.13
C GLN A 80 -28.22 23.77 -9.90
N ALA A 81 -27.80 22.80 -9.09
CA ALA A 81 -26.93 23.06 -7.94
C ALA A 81 -25.60 23.71 -8.39
N PHE A 82 -24.97 23.18 -9.43
CA PHE A 82 -23.76 23.76 -10.02
C PHE A 82 -23.96 25.22 -10.45
N GLN A 83 -25.08 25.54 -11.10
CA GLN A 83 -25.38 26.90 -11.54
C GLN A 83 -25.54 27.86 -10.36
N LEU A 84 -26.22 27.42 -9.29
CA LEU A 84 -26.44 28.22 -8.08
C LEU A 84 -25.18 28.41 -7.24
N THR A 85 -24.18 27.53 -7.36
CA THR A 85 -22.93 27.69 -6.62
C THR A 85 -22.14 28.93 -7.07
N THR A 86 -21.91 29.84 -6.13
CA THR A 86 -21.21 31.12 -6.34
C THR A 86 -19.73 31.10 -5.95
N ASN A 87 -19.31 30.12 -5.15
CA ASN A 87 -17.95 30.03 -4.62
C ASN A 87 -17.38 28.63 -4.89
N CYS A 88 -16.07 28.55 -5.15
CA CYS A 88 -15.37 27.27 -5.26
C CYS A 88 -15.56 26.45 -3.98
N GLU A 89 -16.06 25.23 -4.08
CA GLU A 89 -16.37 24.40 -2.91
C GLU A 89 -15.12 23.96 -2.12
N VAL A 90 -13.93 24.08 -2.71
CA VAL A 90 -12.65 23.78 -2.06
C VAL A 90 -11.99 25.02 -1.46
N CYS A 91 -11.71 26.05 -2.26
CA CYS A 91 -10.98 27.23 -1.78
C CYS A 91 -11.87 28.41 -1.37
N GLN A 92 -13.19 28.27 -1.50
CA GLN A 92 -14.22 29.25 -1.11
C GLN A 92 -14.13 30.61 -1.83
N THR A 93 -13.28 30.72 -2.86
CA THR A 93 -13.16 31.92 -3.70
C THR A 93 -14.39 32.09 -4.57
N LEU A 94 -14.90 33.33 -4.67
CA LEU A 94 -16.03 33.69 -5.53
C LEU A 94 -15.68 33.44 -7.00
N PHE A 95 -16.63 32.92 -7.77
CA PHE A 95 -16.49 32.82 -9.22
C PHE A 95 -16.74 34.17 -9.89
N ASP A 96 -15.88 34.51 -10.84
CA ASP A 96 -15.96 35.73 -11.65
C ASP A 96 -15.27 35.51 -13.01
N GLU A 97 -15.03 36.58 -13.77
CA GLU A 97 -14.36 36.52 -15.08
C GLU A 97 -12.93 35.96 -15.01
N ASN A 98 -12.25 36.07 -13.86
CA ASN A 98 -10.89 35.58 -13.64
C ASN A 98 -10.86 34.21 -12.97
N VAL A 99 -11.91 33.85 -12.23
CA VAL A 99 -12.05 32.57 -11.52
C VAL A 99 -13.11 31.72 -12.22
N ILE A 100 -12.66 30.99 -13.24
CA ILE A 100 -13.53 30.13 -14.07
C ILE A 100 -14.09 28.97 -13.24
N LYS A 101 -15.43 28.87 -13.22
CA LYS A 101 -16.19 27.76 -12.62
C LYS A 101 -16.17 26.54 -13.53
N VAL A 102 -15.75 25.39 -13.01
CA VAL A 102 -15.66 24.11 -13.74
C VAL A 102 -16.37 22.98 -12.98
N ARG A 103 -16.86 21.98 -13.74
CA ARG A 103 -17.55 20.80 -13.21
C ARG A 103 -16.55 19.69 -12.95
N ASP A 104 -16.17 19.53 -11.69
CA ASP A 104 -15.34 18.40 -11.26
C ASP A 104 -16.17 17.12 -11.28
N HIS A 105 -15.60 16.02 -11.77
CA HIS A 105 -16.30 14.73 -11.86
C HIS A 105 -15.33 13.55 -11.72
N ALA A 106 -15.87 12.40 -11.32
CA ALA A 106 -15.11 11.16 -11.29
C ALA A 106 -14.95 10.61 -12.71
N HIS A 107 -13.72 10.28 -13.11
CA HIS A 107 -13.42 9.67 -14.40
C HIS A 107 -13.42 8.14 -14.34
N HIS A 108 -13.23 7.56 -13.15
CA HIS A 108 -13.14 6.13 -12.93
C HIS A 108 -13.81 5.72 -11.63
N GLY A 109 -13.95 4.41 -11.41
CA GLY A 109 -14.36 3.90 -10.11
C GLY A 109 -15.78 4.28 -9.72
N ILE A 110 -16.67 4.36 -10.71
CA ILE A 110 -18.07 4.72 -10.48
C ILE A 110 -18.96 3.50 -10.62
N THR A 111 -19.69 3.19 -9.54
CA THR A 111 -20.64 2.07 -9.53
C THR A 111 -21.94 2.50 -10.18
N ARG A 112 -22.23 1.93 -11.35
CA ARG A 112 -23.53 2.09 -12.03
C ARG A 112 -24.55 1.16 -11.38
N ASP A 113 -25.28 1.64 -10.36
CA ASP A 113 -26.41 0.85 -9.83
C ASP A 113 -27.56 0.88 -10.86
N PRO A 114 -27.92 -0.27 -11.47
CA PRO A 114 -28.96 -0.31 -12.50
C PRO A 114 -30.35 0.14 -12.00
N ARG A 115 -30.53 0.22 -10.68
CA ARG A 115 -31.78 0.64 -10.02
C ARG A 115 -31.84 2.15 -9.78
N LYS A 116 -30.72 2.87 -9.88
CA LYS A 116 -30.69 4.33 -9.78
C LYS A 116 -30.86 4.93 -11.18
N LYS A 117 -32.05 5.47 -11.46
CA LYS A 117 -32.33 6.21 -12.70
C LYS A 117 -31.53 7.50 -12.80
N ASP A 118 -31.23 8.13 -11.67
CA ASP A 118 -30.62 9.45 -11.59
C ASP A 118 -29.15 9.34 -11.15
N TYR A 119 -28.35 8.70 -12.01
CA TYR A 119 -26.93 8.52 -11.77
C TYR A 119 -26.15 9.74 -12.30
N THR A 120 -25.26 10.27 -11.47
CA THR A 120 -24.35 11.39 -11.79
C THR A 120 -22.94 11.06 -11.32
N ASN A 121 -21.93 11.42 -12.10
CA ASN A 121 -20.52 11.36 -11.69
C ASN A 121 -19.93 12.74 -11.37
N TYR A 122 -20.74 13.79 -11.46
CA TYR A 122 -20.40 15.11 -10.97
C TYR A 122 -20.09 15.07 -9.46
N ARG A 123 -19.03 15.75 -9.06
CA ARG A 123 -18.57 15.85 -7.68
C ARG A 123 -18.85 17.23 -7.11
N LEU A 124 -18.23 18.27 -7.68
CA LEU A 124 -18.18 19.62 -7.11
C LEU A 124 -18.06 20.72 -8.18
N ALA A 125 -18.47 21.93 -7.82
CA ALA A 125 -18.24 23.17 -8.54
C ALA A 125 -16.93 23.80 -8.06
N LEU A 126 -15.88 23.68 -8.87
CA LEU A 126 -14.54 24.12 -8.48
C LEU A 126 -14.05 25.25 -9.37
N CYS A 127 -13.05 26.00 -8.89
CA CYS A 127 -12.25 26.83 -9.78
C CYS A 127 -11.25 25.95 -10.53
N GLN A 128 -10.83 26.36 -11.72
CA GLN A 128 -9.90 25.59 -12.56
C GLN A 128 -8.63 25.17 -11.81
N ARG A 129 -8.08 26.06 -10.96
CA ARG A 129 -6.91 25.76 -10.13
C ARG A 129 -7.16 24.59 -9.18
N CYS A 130 -8.25 24.63 -8.41
CA CYS A 130 -8.59 23.55 -7.48
C CYS A 130 -8.89 22.25 -8.20
N ASN A 131 -9.60 22.30 -9.33
CA ASN A 131 -9.87 21.12 -10.15
C ASN A 131 -8.58 20.44 -10.62
N LEU A 132 -7.61 21.22 -11.11
CA LEU A 132 -6.31 20.69 -11.52
C LEU A 132 -5.49 20.14 -10.34
N SER A 133 -5.60 20.74 -9.15
CA SER A 133 -4.95 20.22 -7.94
C SER A 133 -5.52 18.89 -7.46
N LEU A 134 -6.77 18.59 -7.76
CA LEU A 134 -7.43 17.32 -7.45
C LEU A 134 -7.24 16.25 -8.53
N LYS A 135 -6.46 16.55 -9.57
CA LYS A 135 -6.19 15.61 -10.64
C LYS A 135 -5.51 14.36 -10.07
N GLU A 136 -6.02 13.20 -10.46
CA GLU A 136 -5.44 11.92 -10.10
C GLU A 136 -4.00 11.80 -10.62
N PRO A 137 -3.11 11.11 -9.88
CA PRO A 137 -1.74 10.93 -10.30
C PRO A 137 -1.70 10.20 -11.64
N SER A 138 -0.76 10.58 -12.51
CA SER A 138 -0.54 9.91 -13.79
C SER A 138 0.21 8.58 -13.64
N TYR A 139 0.25 8.01 -12.44
CA TYR A 139 0.94 6.78 -12.10
C TYR A 139 0.10 5.97 -11.12
N ILE A 140 0.34 4.66 -11.07
CA ILE A 140 -0.34 3.72 -10.19
C ILE A 140 0.45 3.62 -8.87
N PRO A 141 -0.11 4.05 -7.73
CA PRO A 141 0.58 3.98 -6.45
C PRO A 141 0.61 2.54 -5.90
N VAL A 142 1.80 2.03 -5.61
CA VAL A 142 2.01 0.79 -4.86
C VAL A 142 2.45 1.17 -3.44
N LEU A 143 1.61 0.86 -2.46
CA LEU A 143 1.80 1.35 -1.09
C LEU A 143 2.46 0.29 -0.21
N PHE A 144 3.63 0.63 0.33
CA PHE A 144 4.29 -0.10 1.39
C PHE A 144 4.31 0.73 2.67
N HIS A 145 4.55 0.10 3.82
CA HIS A 145 4.69 0.83 5.08
C HIS A 145 6.05 0.52 5.71
N ASN A 146 6.86 1.57 5.93
CA ASN A 146 8.21 1.52 6.45
C ASN A 146 9.23 0.80 5.53
N SER A 147 8.95 0.72 4.22
CA SER A 147 9.80 0.00 3.25
C SER A 147 11.14 0.66 2.98
N LYS A 148 11.29 1.96 3.22
CA LYS A 148 12.54 2.69 2.92
C LYS A 148 13.75 2.19 3.71
N ASN A 149 13.52 1.48 4.81
CA ASN A 149 14.56 0.99 5.69
C ASN A 149 14.95 -0.47 5.39
N PHE A 150 14.18 -1.20 4.57
CA PHE A 150 14.42 -2.62 4.32
C PHE A 150 13.93 -3.05 2.93
N ASP A 151 12.61 -3.16 2.73
CA ASP A 151 12.02 -3.78 1.54
C ASP A 151 12.47 -3.13 0.24
N THR A 152 12.62 -1.80 0.22
CA THR A 152 13.02 -1.06 -0.98
C THR A 152 14.41 -1.49 -1.47
N HIS A 153 15.32 -1.86 -0.57
CA HIS A 153 16.65 -2.35 -0.96
C HIS A 153 16.56 -3.71 -1.68
N LEU A 154 15.70 -4.60 -1.18
CA LEU A 154 15.46 -5.92 -1.77
C LEU A 154 14.80 -5.80 -3.15
N LEU A 155 13.81 -4.90 -3.27
CA LEU A 155 13.16 -4.59 -4.53
C LEU A 155 14.15 -4.01 -5.55
N LEU A 156 15.00 -3.06 -5.15
CA LEU A 156 16.01 -2.45 -6.02
C LEU A 156 17.04 -3.45 -6.53
N GLN A 157 17.50 -4.38 -5.68
CA GLN A 157 18.45 -5.43 -6.07
C GLN A 157 17.92 -6.35 -7.19
N LYS A 158 16.60 -6.41 -7.36
CA LYS A 158 15.91 -7.24 -8.34
C LYS A 158 15.15 -6.43 -9.38
N ALA A 159 15.29 -5.10 -9.39
CA ALA A 159 14.57 -4.24 -10.32
C ALA A 159 14.92 -4.53 -11.79
N ASP A 160 16.12 -5.07 -12.04
CA ASP A 160 16.58 -5.55 -13.36
C ASP A 160 15.69 -6.66 -13.97
N CYS A 161 14.76 -7.24 -13.20
CA CYS A 161 13.75 -8.16 -13.73
C CYS A 161 12.80 -7.47 -14.73
N PHE A 162 12.65 -6.15 -14.66
CA PHE A 162 11.89 -5.34 -15.60
C PHE A 162 12.78 -4.78 -16.72
N LYS A 163 13.47 -5.64 -17.47
CA LYS A 163 14.42 -5.22 -18.51
C LYS A 163 13.85 -4.23 -19.55
N ASP A 164 12.53 -4.19 -19.71
CA ASP A 164 11.85 -3.38 -20.72
C ASP A 164 11.11 -2.14 -20.17
N LYS A 165 11.16 -1.87 -18.85
CA LYS A 165 10.47 -0.70 -18.25
C LYS A 165 11.45 0.33 -17.72
N PRO A 166 11.16 1.64 -17.88
CA PRO A 166 11.99 2.68 -17.30
C PRO A 166 11.95 2.61 -15.78
N ILE A 167 13.12 2.59 -15.16
CA ILE A 167 13.29 2.63 -13.71
C ILE A 167 13.77 4.03 -13.34
N SER A 168 13.08 4.67 -12.40
CA SER A 168 13.51 5.94 -11.80
C SER A 168 13.33 5.90 -10.29
N CYS A 169 14.21 6.55 -9.56
CA CYS A 169 14.18 6.54 -8.11
C CYS A 169 14.46 7.94 -7.57
N ILE A 170 13.75 8.32 -6.51
CA ILE A 170 13.99 9.57 -5.78
C ILE A 170 14.70 9.19 -4.48
N PRO A 171 16.02 9.36 -4.38
CA PRO A 171 16.74 9.08 -3.14
C PRO A 171 16.43 10.16 -2.10
N ASN A 172 16.34 9.74 -0.83
CA ASN A 172 16.34 10.64 0.33
C ASN A 172 17.79 10.91 0.78
N ASN A 173 18.58 9.84 0.85
CA ASN A 173 20.02 9.89 1.08
C ASN A 173 20.69 8.71 0.35
N MET A 174 21.97 8.42 0.61
CA MET A 174 22.71 7.35 -0.07
C MET A 174 22.18 5.93 0.23
N GLU A 175 21.40 5.77 1.28
CA GLU A 175 20.87 4.48 1.72
C GLU A 175 19.35 4.41 1.52
N LYS A 176 18.62 5.49 1.78
CA LYS A 176 17.16 5.50 1.83
C LYS A 176 16.56 6.17 0.60
N TYR A 177 15.46 5.60 0.12
CA TYR A 177 14.73 6.09 -1.05
C TYR A 177 13.35 6.58 -0.64
N VAL A 178 12.94 7.73 -1.19
CA VAL A 178 11.60 8.33 -1.00
C VAL A 178 10.58 7.58 -1.86
N SER A 179 10.94 7.26 -3.10
CA SER A 179 10.10 6.51 -4.02
C SER A 179 10.93 5.76 -5.05
N LEU A 180 10.39 4.63 -5.51
CA LEU A 180 10.88 3.86 -6.65
C LEU A 180 9.76 3.82 -7.68
N THR A 181 10.06 4.13 -8.94
CA THR A 181 9.11 4.05 -10.05
C THR A 181 9.65 3.06 -11.07
N ILE A 182 8.81 2.12 -11.48
CA ILE A 182 9.10 1.13 -12.52
C ILE A 182 7.93 1.15 -13.49
N GLY A 183 8.15 1.59 -14.73
CA GLY A 183 7.05 1.83 -15.67
C GLY A 183 6.07 2.87 -15.12
N ASN A 184 4.78 2.51 -15.08
CA ASN A 184 3.71 3.32 -14.51
C ASN A 184 3.46 3.06 -13.01
N LEU A 185 4.16 2.09 -12.40
CA LEU A 185 4.03 1.78 -10.97
C LEU A 185 4.97 2.66 -10.15
N ARG A 186 4.46 3.28 -9.09
CA ARG A 186 5.27 4.03 -8.12
C ARG A 186 5.12 3.47 -6.72
N PHE A 187 6.20 2.89 -6.23
CA PHE A 187 6.35 2.37 -4.87
C PHE A 187 6.56 3.52 -3.90
N LEU A 188 5.63 3.66 -2.95
CA LEU A 188 5.60 4.73 -1.96
C LEU A 188 5.64 4.14 -0.55
N ASP A 189 6.47 4.72 0.31
CA ASP A 189 6.48 4.41 1.74
C ASP A 189 5.48 5.30 2.48
N THR A 190 4.36 4.70 2.89
CA THR A 190 3.28 5.35 3.63
C THR A 190 3.71 5.86 5.01
N CYS A 191 4.80 5.35 5.61
CA CYS A 191 5.33 5.84 6.89
C CYS A 191 5.83 7.29 6.78
N GLN A 192 6.06 7.80 5.57
CA GLN A 192 6.38 9.22 5.33
C GLN A 192 5.19 10.15 5.59
N PHE A 193 3.96 9.67 5.40
CA PHE A 193 2.72 10.43 5.62
C PHE A 193 2.04 10.02 6.94
N LEU A 194 2.19 8.75 7.32
CA LEU A 194 1.67 8.14 8.53
C LEU A 194 2.84 7.73 9.43
N ASN A 195 3.50 8.72 10.04
CA ASN A 195 4.73 8.53 10.82
C ASN A 195 4.46 7.86 12.19
N SER A 196 4.07 6.59 12.16
CA SER A 196 3.80 5.73 13.31
C SER A 196 3.92 4.28 12.88
N SER A 197 4.18 3.38 13.83
CA SER A 197 4.24 1.94 13.51
C SER A 197 2.87 1.41 13.08
N LEU A 198 2.86 0.33 12.27
CA LEU A 198 1.63 -0.39 11.94
C LEU A 198 0.84 -0.80 13.19
N ASP A 199 1.53 -1.24 14.25
CA ASP A 199 0.88 -1.59 15.52
C ASP A 199 0.09 -0.40 16.10
N THR A 200 0.69 0.79 16.12
CA THR A 200 0.00 2.00 16.58
C THR A 200 -1.20 2.35 15.69
N LEU A 201 -1.04 2.25 14.36
CA LEU A 201 -2.11 2.57 13.41
C LEU A 201 -3.28 1.59 13.51
N VAL A 202 -3.00 0.30 13.58
CA VAL A 202 -4.01 -0.76 13.70
C VAL A 202 -4.75 -0.67 15.04
N ASN A 203 -4.04 -0.39 16.14
CA ASN A 203 -4.67 -0.22 17.45
C ASN A 203 -5.64 0.97 17.46
N LYS A 204 -5.30 2.09 16.81
CA LYS A 204 -6.21 3.24 16.65
C LYS A 204 -7.46 2.88 15.85
N ILE A 205 -7.29 2.21 14.72
CA ILE A 205 -8.41 1.74 13.87
C ILE A 205 -9.32 0.78 14.63
N SER A 206 -8.75 -0.13 15.43
CA SER A 206 -9.54 -1.07 16.24
C SER A 206 -10.39 -0.37 17.32
N GLN A 207 -9.98 0.81 17.79
CA GLN A 207 -10.73 1.60 18.79
C GLN A 207 -11.84 2.43 18.15
N GLU A 208 -11.62 2.98 16.96
CA GLU A 208 -12.60 3.78 16.21
C GLU A 208 -13.70 2.93 15.55
N GLY A 209 -13.50 1.61 15.52
CA GLY A 209 -14.42 0.65 14.93
C GLY A 209 -14.01 0.26 13.51
N SER A 210 -14.27 -1.00 13.17
CA SER A 210 -13.85 -1.61 11.90
C SER A 210 -14.66 -1.12 10.68
N THR A 211 -15.53 -0.13 10.84
CA THR A 211 -16.30 0.54 9.77
C THR A 211 -15.40 1.19 8.73
N HIS A 212 -14.24 1.70 9.13
CA HIS A 212 -13.26 2.33 8.25
C HIS A 212 -12.43 1.34 7.43
N VAL A 213 -12.56 0.03 7.67
CA VAL A 213 -11.76 -1.03 7.02
C VAL A 213 -12.64 -1.94 6.18
N ARG A 214 -13.48 -1.35 5.32
CA ARG A 214 -14.45 -2.05 4.47
C ARG A 214 -13.85 -3.25 3.72
N GLN A 215 -12.68 -3.06 3.10
CA GLN A 215 -12.02 -4.11 2.32
C GLN A 215 -11.47 -5.25 3.19
N PHE A 216 -10.96 -4.90 4.37
CA PHE A 216 -10.54 -5.89 5.35
C PHE A 216 -11.71 -6.73 5.85
N LYS A 217 -12.88 -6.12 6.12
CA LYS A 217 -14.09 -6.87 6.49
C LYS A 217 -14.58 -7.80 5.38
N LYS A 218 -14.44 -7.40 4.11
CA LYS A 218 -14.78 -8.28 2.97
C LYS A 218 -13.86 -9.49 2.90
N ALA A 219 -12.55 -9.29 3.08
CA ALA A 219 -11.58 -10.37 3.09
C ALA A 219 -11.71 -11.27 4.34
N PHE A 220 -12.07 -10.68 5.47
CA PHE A 220 -12.18 -11.35 6.77
C PHE A 220 -13.53 -11.05 7.43
N PRO A 221 -14.62 -11.68 6.96
CA PRO A 221 -15.98 -11.39 7.44
C PRO A 221 -16.25 -11.86 8.86
N SER A 222 -15.44 -12.78 9.38
CA SER A 222 -15.55 -13.24 10.77
C SER A 222 -14.95 -12.21 11.72
N GLU A 223 -15.81 -11.59 12.55
CA GLU A 223 -15.38 -10.64 13.59
C GLU A 223 -14.40 -11.30 14.60
N ASP A 224 -14.55 -12.60 14.86
CA ASP A 224 -13.63 -13.38 15.71
C ASP A 224 -12.24 -13.53 15.11
N ILE A 225 -12.10 -13.60 13.79
CA ILE A 225 -10.80 -13.63 13.11
C ILE A 225 -10.27 -12.20 12.96
N ALA A 226 -11.13 -11.25 12.61
CA ALA A 226 -10.80 -9.85 12.41
C ALA A 226 -10.14 -9.21 13.64
N LYS A 227 -10.68 -9.45 14.85
CA LYS A 227 -10.10 -8.94 16.12
C LYS A 227 -8.64 -9.38 16.35
N PHE A 228 -8.27 -10.53 15.79
CA PHE A 228 -6.94 -11.10 15.93
C PHE A 228 -5.97 -10.64 14.84
N LEU A 229 -6.51 -10.27 13.67
CA LEU A 229 -5.75 -9.65 12.59
C LEU A 229 -5.55 -8.14 12.79
N LEU A 230 -6.42 -7.48 13.57
CA LEU A 230 -6.30 -6.07 13.99
C LEU A 230 -5.39 -5.89 15.21
N ARG A 231 -4.30 -6.64 15.29
CA ARG A 231 -3.22 -6.44 16.28
C ARG A 231 -1.91 -6.95 15.74
N LYS A 232 -0.80 -6.47 16.29
CA LYS A 232 0.51 -7.06 16.02
C LYS A 232 0.51 -8.53 16.49
N ASN A 233 0.84 -9.43 15.56
CA ASN A 233 1.04 -10.85 15.84
C ASN A 233 2.53 -11.10 16.08
N GLU A 234 2.84 -12.03 16.98
CA GLU A 234 4.21 -12.48 17.22
C GLU A 234 4.63 -13.45 16.12
N TYR A 235 5.88 -13.32 15.66
CA TYR A 235 6.45 -14.15 14.61
C TYR A 235 7.78 -14.74 15.06
N CYS A 236 8.00 -16.02 14.76
CA CYS A 236 9.20 -16.76 15.13
C CYS A 236 10.30 -16.59 14.07
N TYR A 237 10.82 -15.35 13.95
CA TYR A 237 11.80 -14.99 12.92
C TYR A 237 13.03 -15.92 12.90
N ASP A 238 13.56 -16.28 14.06
CA ASP A 238 14.76 -17.14 14.16
C ASP A 238 14.46 -18.62 13.91
N TYR A 239 13.20 -19.05 14.09
CA TYR A 239 12.79 -20.43 13.84
C TYR A 239 12.54 -20.69 12.36
N VAL A 240 11.99 -19.70 11.65
CA VAL A 240 11.68 -19.80 10.22
C VAL A 240 12.94 -19.50 9.42
N ASP A 241 13.85 -20.47 9.43
CA ASP A 241 15.18 -20.40 8.81
C ASP A 241 15.26 -21.10 7.44
N CYS A 242 14.29 -21.94 7.12
CA CYS A 242 14.20 -22.65 5.84
C CYS A 242 12.74 -22.84 5.37
N GLU A 243 12.56 -23.17 4.09
CA GLU A 243 11.23 -23.31 3.49
C GLU A 243 10.41 -24.47 4.11
N GLU A 244 11.09 -25.54 4.52
CA GLU A 244 10.45 -26.71 5.12
C GLU A 244 9.68 -26.35 6.40
N ARG A 245 10.11 -25.31 7.14
CA ARG A 245 9.40 -24.82 8.33
C ARG A 245 7.98 -24.37 8.03
N PHE A 246 7.73 -23.91 6.80
CA PHE A 246 6.40 -23.50 6.38
C PHE A 246 5.45 -24.67 6.09
N GLN A 247 5.98 -25.87 5.90
CA GLN A 247 5.21 -27.10 5.64
C GLN A 247 4.87 -27.85 6.94
N GLU A 248 5.44 -27.42 8.06
CA GLU A 248 5.13 -27.98 9.37
C GLU A 248 3.66 -27.73 9.73
N ARG A 249 3.01 -28.77 10.25
CA ARG A 249 1.59 -28.72 10.65
C ARG A 249 1.38 -28.40 12.13
N GLN A 250 2.47 -28.24 12.88
CA GLN A 250 2.45 -27.97 14.30
C GLN A 250 3.05 -26.60 14.56
N LEU A 251 2.55 -25.92 15.59
CA LEU A 251 3.13 -24.66 16.02
C LEU A 251 4.52 -24.89 16.62
N PRO A 252 5.49 -23.98 16.38
CA PRO A 252 6.76 -23.99 17.06
C PRO A 252 6.58 -23.90 18.59
N SER A 253 7.58 -24.37 19.34
CA SER A 253 7.56 -24.21 20.80
C SER A 253 7.62 -22.73 21.19
N LYS A 254 7.26 -22.38 22.43
CA LYS A 254 7.26 -20.99 22.89
C LYS A 254 8.66 -20.35 22.83
N GLU A 255 9.68 -21.15 23.08
CA GLU A 255 11.08 -20.75 23.04
C GLU A 255 11.51 -20.34 21.63
N ALA A 256 10.89 -20.92 20.60
CA ALA A 256 11.16 -20.60 19.20
C ALA A 256 10.64 -19.21 18.76
N PHE A 257 9.80 -18.57 19.57
CA PHE A 257 9.34 -17.19 19.33
C PHE A 257 10.27 -16.13 19.93
N HIS A 258 11.40 -16.54 20.54
CA HIS A 258 12.43 -15.60 20.96
C HIS A 258 13.06 -14.93 19.73
N ASN A 259 13.21 -13.60 19.78
CA ASN A 259 13.86 -12.83 18.71
C ASN A 259 15.23 -12.35 19.20
N ARG A 260 16.30 -12.90 18.62
CA ARG A 260 17.69 -12.58 18.95
C ARG A 260 18.07 -11.14 18.65
N LEU A 261 17.38 -10.45 17.74
CA LEU A 261 17.66 -9.05 17.39
C LEU A 261 17.21 -8.07 18.48
N THR A 262 16.18 -8.41 19.24
CA THR A 262 15.61 -7.53 20.28
C THR A 262 15.86 -8.04 21.69
N ASP A 263 16.40 -9.26 21.85
CA ASP A 263 16.61 -9.94 23.14
C ASP A 263 15.36 -9.88 24.04
N ASP A 264 14.17 -9.94 23.41
CA ASP A 264 12.90 -9.77 24.10
C ASP A 264 12.35 -11.16 24.49
N PRO A 265 12.22 -11.48 25.79
CA PRO A 265 11.65 -12.74 26.22
C PRO A 265 10.17 -12.79 25.81
N PHE A 266 9.81 -13.77 24.99
CA PHE A 266 8.44 -13.97 24.51
C PHE A 266 7.41 -13.88 25.65
N ARG A 267 6.61 -12.81 25.68
CA ARG A 267 5.51 -12.64 26.64
C ARG A 267 4.23 -13.19 26.02
N ILE A 268 3.70 -14.27 26.59
CA ILE A 268 2.44 -14.87 26.15
C ILE A 268 1.31 -13.84 26.23
N ARG A 269 0.88 -13.34 25.08
CA ARG A 269 -0.51 -12.99 24.83
C ARG A 269 -1.07 -14.15 24.02
N ILE A 270 -2.11 -14.83 24.48
CA ILE A 270 -2.71 -15.93 23.71
C ILE A 270 -3.33 -15.31 22.45
N ILE A 271 -2.68 -15.53 21.32
CA ILE A 271 -3.10 -15.08 20.01
C ILE A 271 -2.88 -16.24 19.04
N ILE A 272 -3.96 -16.89 18.64
CA ILE A 272 -3.95 -17.80 17.49
C ILE A 272 -4.41 -16.95 16.30
N THR A 273 -3.50 -16.60 15.39
CA THR A 273 -3.85 -15.99 14.10
C THR A 273 -2.86 -16.37 13.01
N LEU A 274 -3.40 -16.51 11.80
CA LEU A 274 -2.70 -16.74 10.54
C LEU A 274 -1.60 -15.68 10.29
N LEU A 275 -0.45 -16.19 9.87
CA LEU A 275 0.77 -15.47 9.56
C LEU A 275 0.60 -14.54 8.36
N LYS A 276 1.05 -13.30 8.51
CA LYS A 276 1.57 -12.48 7.40
C LYS A 276 2.90 -13.11 6.96
N PHE A 277 3.07 -13.22 5.65
CA PHE A 277 4.26 -13.74 4.99
C PHE A 277 5.24 -12.60 4.77
#